data_AF-A0A078L8C2-F1
#
_entry.id   AF-A0A078L8C2-F1
#
_cell.length_a   1.000
_cell.length_b   1.000
_cell.length_c   1.000
_cell.angle_alpha   90.00
_cell.angle_beta   90.00
_cell.angle_gamma   90.00
#
_symmetry.space_group_name_H-M   'P 1'
#
loop_
_entity.id
_entity.type
_entity.pdbx_description
1 polymer ?
#
loop_
_entity_poly.entity_id
_entity_poly.type
_entity_poly.pdbx_seq_one_letter_code
_entity_poly.pdbx_strand_id
1 'polypeptide(L)'
;MKGASLISPLGVRIPEELKEKIQAQAKENGRSTNAEIVQILENSFSLRDEGDKKYSKEMSSHQQSLLSMKDEIIETQKETISHMENTINSLNEHINILKDHVEFLKKQYK
;
A
#
# COMPACT_ATOMS: atom_id res chain seq x y z
N MET A 1 -3.00 -21.70 -38.72
CA MET A 1 -3.54 -20.36 -38.39
C MET A 1 -4.48 -19.94 -39.51
N LYS A 2 -5.80 -19.97 -39.31
CA LYS A 2 -6.75 -19.37 -40.25
C LYS A 2 -6.70 -17.85 -40.07
N GLY A 3 -6.53 -17.08 -41.14
CA GLY A 3 -6.51 -15.60 -41.09
C GLY A 3 -5.12 -14.92 -41.11
N ALA A 4 -4.02 -15.69 -41.10
CA ALA A 4 -2.67 -15.10 -41.17
C ALA A 4 -2.40 -14.30 -42.47
N SER A 5 -3.17 -14.57 -43.53
CA SER A 5 -3.10 -13.84 -44.80
C SER A 5 -3.70 -12.43 -44.77
N LEU A 6 -4.40 -12.04 -43.71
CA LEU A 6 -5.03 -10.72 -43.55
C LEU A 6 -4.17 -9.73 -42.76
N ILE A 7 -3.06 -10.18 -42.19
CA ILE A 7 -2.20 -9.37 -41.32
C ILE A 7 -0.99 -8.91 -42.13
N SER A 8 -0.75 -7.59 -42.15
CA SER A 8 0.41 -7.04 -42.85
C SER A 8 1.72 -7.51 -42.19
N PRO A 9 2.73 -7.95 -42.95
CA PRO A 9 3.99 -8.42 -42.40
C PRO A 9 4.75 -7.30 -41.70
N LEU A 10 5.33 -7.60 -40.54
CA LEU A 10 6.18 -6.69 -39.79
C LEU A 10 7.64 -6.90 -40.20
N GLY A 11 8.27 -5.88 -40.77
CA GLY A 11 9.69 -5.92 -41.17
C GLY A 11 10.63 -5.74 -39.98
N VAL A 12 10.85 -6.79 -39.18
CA VAL A 12 11.77 -6.77 -38.03
C VAL A 12 13.11 -7.39 -38.39
N ARG A 13 14.21 -6.76 -37.99
CA ARG A 13 15.56 -7.34 -38.06
C ARG A 13 15.89 -8.02 -36.74
N ILE A 14 16.14 -9.33 -36.78
CA ILE A 14 16.43 -10.15 -35.60
C ILE A 14 17.85 -10.73 -35.76
N PRO A 15 18.72 -10.61 -34.74
CA PRO A 15 20.03 -11.27 -34.74
C PRO A 15 19.90 -12.79 -34.89
N GLU A 16 20.85 -13.43 -35.59
CA GLU A 16 20.74 -14.85 -35.93
C GLU A 16 20.66 -15.75 -34.69
N GLU A 17 21.45 -15.47 -33.66
CA GLU A 17 21.40 -16.20 -32.40
C GLU A 17 20.00 -16.17 -31.73
N LEU A 18 19.33 -15.01 -31.80
CA LEU A 18 18.00 -14.86 -31.19
C LEU A 18 16.94 -15.58 -32.02
N LYS A 19 17.07 -15.53 -33.35
CA LYS A 19 16.19 -16.24 -34.27
C LYS A 19 16.28 -17.76 -34.08
N GLU A 20 17.48 -18.30 -33.93
CA GLU A 20 17.69 -19.73 -33.66
C GLU A 20 17.02 -20.16 -32.35
N LYS A 21 17.17 -19.37 -31.28
CA LYS A 21 16.53 -19.64 -29.99
C LYS A 21 15.00 -19.67 -30.10
N ILE A 22 14.41 -18.68 -30.78
CA ILE A 22 12.96 -18.61 -30.98
C ILE A 22 12.47 -19.80 -31.82
N GLN A 23 13.22 -20.21 -32.85
CA GLN A 23 12.87 -21.37 -33.67
C GLN A 23 12.91 -22.69 -32.88
N ALA A 24 13.95 -22.88 -32.07
CA ALA A 24 14.08 -24.05 -31.21
C ALA A 24 12.92 -24.12 -30.21
N GLN A 25 12.62 -23.00 -29.55
CA GLN A 25 11.51 -22.89 -28.60
C GLN A 25 10.15 -23.11 -29.27
N ALA A 26 9.93 -22.56 -30.47
CA ALA A 26 8.70 -22.77 -31.22
C ALA A 26 8.49 -24.25 -31.57
N LYS A 27 9.58 -24.95 -31.96
CA LYS A 27 9.54 -26.38 -32.28
C LYS A 27 9.22 -27.21 -31.04
N GLU A 28 9.85 -26.91 -29.90
CA GLU A 28 9.57 -27.56 -28.61
C GLU A 28 8.11 -27.36 -28.18
N ASN A 29 7.58 -26.16 -28.38
CA ASN A 29 6.21 -25.79 -28.04
C ASN A 29 5.17 -26.22 -29.09
N GLY A 30 5.58 -26.88 -30.19
CA GLY A 30 4.68 -27.33 -31.26
C GLY A 30 4.00 -26.18 -32.03
N ARG A 31 4.62 -25.00 -32.09
CA ARG A 31 4.10 -23.76 -32.71
C ARG A 31 4.94 -23.34 -33.92
N SER A 32 4.34 -22.52 -34.79
CA SER A 32 5.12 -21.83 -35.81
C SER A 32 5.98 -20.75 -35.16
N THR A 33 7.13 -20.44 -35.76
CA THR A 33 8.01 -19.36 -35.27
C THR A 33 7.25 -18.04 -35.13
N ASN A 34 6.34 -17.74 -36.06
CA ASN A 34 5.51 -16.54 -35.99
C ASN A 34 4.51 -16.57 -34.82
N ALA A 35 3.86 -17.72 -34.57
CA ALA A 35 2.97 -17.87 -33.42
C ALA A 35 3.72 -17.76 -32.10
N GLU A 36 4.95 -18.27 -32.03
CA GLU A 36 5.78 -18.16 -30.83
C GLU A 36 6.24 -16.72 -30.59
N ILE A 37 6.63 -15.98 -31.64
CA ILE A 37 6.96 -14.55 -31.53
C ILE A 37 5.76 -13.76 -30.99
N VAL A 38 4.56 -14.02 -31.51
CA VAL A 38 3.34 -13.37 -31.04
C VAL A 38 3.09 -13.69 -29.56
N GLN A 39 3.17 -14.96 -29.17
CA GLN A 39 2.98 -15.37 -27.76
C GLN A 39 3.99 -14.70 -26.82
N ILE A 40 5.27 -14.64 -27.20
CA ILE A 40 6.32 -13.99 -26.40
C ILE A 40 6.01 -12.51 -26.21
N LEU A 41 5.60 -11.83 -27.29
CA LEU A 41 5.23 -10.41 -27.25
C LEU A 41 4.01 -10.20 -26.36
N GLU A 42 2.93 -10.97 -26.56
CA GLU A 42 1.71 -10.90 -25.74
C GLU A 42 2.02 -11.11 -24.26
N ASN A 43 2.79 -12.15 -23.92
CA ASN A 43 3.22 -12.41 -22.55
C ASN A 43 4.01 -11.25 -21.94
N SER A 44 4.89 -10.60 -22.73
CA SER A 44 5.69 -9.47 -22.25
C SER A 44 4.84 -8.26 -21.85
N PHE A 45 3.71 -8.04 -22.54
CA PHE A 45 2.77 -6.99 -22.22
C PHE A 45 1.85 -7.40 -21.06
N SER A 46 1.36 -8.65 -21.04
CA SER A 46 0.52 -9.15 -19.93
C SER A 46 1.24 -9.14 -18.59
N LEU A 47 2.54 -9.47 -18.55
CA LEU A 47 3.34 -9.43 -17.32
C LEU A 47 3.49 -8.00 -16.76
N ARG A 48 3.53 -6.97 -17.62
CA ARG A 48 3.52 -5.56 -17.17
C ARG A 48 2.17 -5.20 -16.56
N ASP A 49 1.09 -5.52 -17.25
CA ASP A 49 -0.27 -5.20 -16.78
C ASP A 49 -0.63 -5.90 -15.46
N GLU A 50 -0.23 -7.16 -15.29
CA GLU A 50 -0.43 -7.92 -14.04
C GLU A 50 0.45 -7.40 -12.91
N GLY A 51 1.70 -7.02 -13.20
CA GLY A 51 2.58 -6.35 -12.25
C GLY A 51 1.95 -5.07 -11.72
N ASP A 52 1.55 -4.16 -12.60
CA ASP A 52 0.97 -2.86 -12.23
C ASP A 52 -0.35 -2.99 -11.45
N LYS A 53 -1.19 -3.97 -11.79
CA LYS A 53 -2.41 -4.29 -11.03
C LYS A 53 -2.11 -4.86 -9.64
N LYS A 54 -1.09 -5.71 -9.52
CA LYS A 54 -0.70 -6.29 -8.24
C LYS A 54 -0.10 -5.23 -7.31
N TYR A 55 0.81 -4.40 -7.81
CA TYR A 55 1.39 -3.29 -7.04
C TYR A 55 0.34 -2.29 -6.57
N SER A 56 -0.61 -1.92 -7.44
CA SER A 56 -1.69 -1.02 -7.05
C SER A 56 -2.62 -1.62 -5.99
N LYS A 57 -2.98 -2.91 -6.09
CA LYS A 57 -3.81 -3.60 -5.10
C LYS A 57 -3.11 -3.75 -3.74
N GLU A 58 -1.84 -4.16 -3.74
CA GLU A 58 -1.06 -4.30 -2.50
C GLU A 58 -0.90 -2.94 -1.81
N MET A 59 -0.58 -1.88 -2.56
CA MET A 59 -0.50 -0.51 -2.03
C MET A 59 -1.83 -0.05 -1.41
N SER A 60 -2.97 -0.29 -2.08
CA SER A 60 -4.28 0.05 -1.53
C SER A 60 -4.59 -0.72 -0.23
N SER A 61 -4.26 -2.02 -0.17
CA SER A 61 -4.47 -2.82 1.04
C SER A 61 -3.62 -2.33 2.22
N HIS A 62 -2.37 -1.96 1.95
CA HIS A 62 -1.47 -1.41 2.96
C HIS A 62 -1.96 -0.05 3.46
N GLN A 63 -2.41 0.81 2.55
CA GLN A 63 -2.99 2.10 2.89
C GLN A 63 -4.22 1.95 3.79
N GLN A 64 -5.08 0.96 3.52
CA GLN A 64 -6.27 0.71 4.34
C GLN A 64 -5.90 0.22 5.76
N SER A 65 -4.88 -0.63 5.88
CA SER A 65 -4.36 -1.06 7.19
C SER A 65 -3.79 0.11 7.99
N LEU A 66 -3.02 1.00 7.34
CA LEU A 66 -2.48 2.20 7.98
C LEU A 66 -3.57 3.14 8.48
N LEU A 67 -4.68 3.29 7.75
CA LEU A 67 -5.81 4.10 8.18
C LEU A 67 -6.48 3.51 9.44
N SER A 68 -6.73 2.21 9.46
CA SER A 68 -7.28 1.52 10.64
C SER A 68 -6.41 1.71 11.88
N MET A 69 -5.08 1.56 11.73
CA MET A 69 -4.14 1.79 12.83
C MET A 69 -4.16 3.25 13.31
N LYS A 70 -4.28 4.21 12.38
CA LYS A 70 -4.40 5.63 12.75
C LYS A 70 -5.67 5.90 13.55
N ASP A 71 -6.80 5.29 13.17
CA ASP A 71 -8.06 5.46 13.89
C ASP A 71 -7.98 4.90 15.31
N GLU A 72 -7.33 3.74 15.50
CA GLU A 72 -7.07 3.17 16.84
C GLU A 72 -6.16 4.07 17.70
N ILE A 73 -5.09 4.63 17.11
CA ILE A 73 -4.20 5.56 17.80
C ILE A 73 -4.96 6.82 18.22
N ILE A 74 -5.81 7.35 17.34
CA ILE A 74 -6.62 8.53 17.65
C ILE A 74 -7.54 8.24 18.82
N GLU A 75 -8.18 7.07 18.85
CA GLU A 75 -9.12 6.73 19.91
C GLU A 75 -8.43 6.57 21.27
N THR A 76 -7.32 5.83 21.31
CA THR A 76 -6.51 5.68 22.53
C THR A 76 -5.94 7.02 23.04
N GLN A 77 -5.59 7.94 22.14
CA GLN A 77 -5.18 9.29 22.49
C GLN A 77 -6.32 10.12 23.10
N LYS A 78 -7.54 10.02 22.56
CA LYS A 78 -8.71 10.69 23.16
C LYS A 78 -8.99 10.19 24.57
N GLU A 79 -8.95 8.88 24.78
CA GLU A 79 -9.14 8.28 26.11
C GLU A 79 -8.08 8.79 27.08
N THR A 80 -6.81 8.82 26.65
CA THR A 80 -5.71 9.34 27.46
C THR A 80 -5.91 10.81 27.83
N ILE A 81 -6.36 11.64 26.87
CA ILE A 81 -6.68 13.05 27.12
C ILE A 81 -7.81 13.18 28.15
N SER A 82 -8.87 12.39 28.02
CA SER A 82 -9.98 12.40 29.00
C SER A 82 -9.49 12.05 30.41
N HIS A 83 -8.63 11.05 30.55
CA HIS A 83 -8.03 10.72 31.85
C HIS A 83 -7.14 11.84 32.41
N MET A 84 -6.37 12.52 31.55
CA MET A 84 -5.57 13.68 31.94
C MET A 84 -6.45 14.85 32.41
N GLU A 85 -7.55 15.13 31.72
CA GLU A 85 -8.52 16.16 32.11
C GLU A 85 -9.11 15.88 33.50
N ASN A 86 -9.50 14.64 33.76
CA ASN A 86 -9.99 14.23 35.08
C ASN A 86 -8.93 14.40 36.17
N THR A 87 -7.67 14.07 35.87
CA THR A 87 -6.55 14.26 36.81
C THR A 87 -6.32 15.74 37.11
N ILE A 88 -6.35 16.60 36.08
CA ILE A 88 -6.21 18.06 36.25
C ILE A 88 -7.34 18.62 37.11
N ASN A 89 -8.58 18.17 36.89
CA ASN A 89 -9.72 18.60 37.68
C ASN A 89 -9.56 18.25 39.17
N SER A 90 -9.16 17.02 39.48
CA SER A 90 -8.89 16.60 40.86
C SER A 90 -7.76 17.40 41.51
N LEU A 91 -6.68 17.69 40.76
CA LEU A 91 -5.60 18.54 41.27
C LEU A 91 -6.06 19.97 41.56
N ASN A 92 -6.93 20.53 40.72
CA ASN A 92 -7.51 21.85 40.96
C ASN A 92 -8.37 21.89 42.22
N GLU A 93 -9.16 20.84 42.48
CA GLU A 93 -9.93 20.71 43.72
C GLU A 93 -9.01 20.68 44.95
N HIS A 94 -7.94 19.87 44.91
CA HIS A 94 -6.96 19.82 45.99
C HIS A 94 -6.28 21.18 46.22
N ILE A 95 -5.92 21.90 45.16
CA ILE A 95 -5.35 23.25 45.26
C ILE A 95 -6.32 24.20 45.94
N ASN A 96 -7.61 24.15 45.61
CA ASN A 96 -8.62 25.00 46.24
C ASN A 96 -8.76 24.70 47.74
N ILE A 97 -8.84 23.42 48.11
CA ILE A 97 -8.88 23.01 49.53
C ILE A 97 -7.64 23.52 50.28
N LEU A 98 -6.45 23.40 49.70
CA LEU A 98 -5.22 23.92 50.31
C LEU A 98 -5.26 25.44 50.47
N LYS A 99 -5.78 26.18 49.49
CA LYS A 99 -5.94 27.64 49.59
C LYS A 99 -6.85 28.01 50.75
N ASP A 100 -7.99 27.33 50.88
CA ASP A 100 -8.96 27.56 51.95
C ASP A 100 -8.34 27.30 53.34
N HIS A 101 -7.60 26.20 53.48
CA HIS A 101 -6.88 25.90 54.73
C HIS A 101 -5.82 26.95 55.07
N VAL A 102 -5.05 27.43 54.09
CA VAL A 102 -4.06 28.50 54.31
C VAL A 102 -4.75 29.80 54.72
N GLU A 103 -5.88 30.14 54.11
CA GLU A 103 -6.65 31.33 54.49
C GLU A 103 -7.21 31.23 55.91
N PHE A 104 -7.74 30.05 56.28
CA PHE A 104 -8.18 29.77 57.64
C PHE A 104 -7.07 29.96 58.67
N LEU A 105 -5.89 29.37 58.43
CA LEU A 105 -4.75 29.51 59.32
C LEU A 105 -4.28 30.97 59.44
N LYS A 106 -4.25 31.72 58.32
CA LYS A 106 -3.90 33.15 58.35
C LYS A 106 -4.87 33.99 59.20
N LYS A 107 -6.15 33.59 59.29
CA LYS A 107 -7.14 34.26 60.15
C LYS A 107 -6.98 33.92 61.64
N GLN A 108 -6.46 32.73 61.98
CA GLN A 108 -6.25 32.29 63.37
C GLN A 108 -5.04 32.94 64.06
N TYR A 109 -4.05 33.40 63.28
CA TYR A 109 -2.81 34.01 63.79
C TYR A 109 -2.76 35.54 63.55
N LYS A 110 -3.91 36.17 63.27
CA LYS A 110 -4.09 37.63 63.22
C LYS A 110 -4.90 38.08 64.42
#